data_AF-Q4CU67-F1
#
_entry.id   AF-Q4CU67-F1
#
_cell.length_a   1.000
_cell.length_b   1.000
_cell.length_c   1.000
_cell.angle_alpha   90.00
_cell.angle_beta   90.00
_cell.angle_gamma   90.00
#
_symmetry.space_group_name_H-M   'P 1'
#
loop_
_entity.id
_entity.type
_entity.pdbx_description
1 polymer ?
#
loop_
_entity_poly.entity_id
_entity_poly.type
_entity_poly.pdbx_seq_one_letter_code
_entity_poly.pdbx_strand_id
1 'polypeptide(L)'
;MLSRVAAVKAPRTHHRRRVTGSSGRRREGRESEPQRPNMSRRVFTFAVLHLFVVLVMCCRGAASSEMGTAVVEPTSPMPSSKILIDGGGSVSEKEQPLQRVDLFVPNQTLVLPKGGTSPETTRDSFVSPSLVSAGGVIAAFAACHMDFEKPTDASLKPSFGVVAVYVNSARSWPALVAEVNNSTWKAHTVLGTAEGKESLGGLFNPTTTTKGNKVFLLVGSSDAHKKGLDWKWDSLKLKLVVGDVT
;
A
#
# COMPACT_ATOMS: atom_id res chain seq x y z
N MET A 1 -21.71 -10.54 -29.85
CA MET A 1 -20.58 -11.42 -30.19
C MET A 1 -20.05 -12.03 -28.90
N LEU A 2 -20.44 -13.27 -28.61
CA LEU A 2 -20.05 -13.98 -27.39
C LEU A 2 -18.73 -14.75 -27.60
N SER A 3 -18.03 -14.93 -26.48
CA SER A 3 -17.15 -16.07 -26.18
C SER A 3 -15.71 -16.04 -26.71
N ARG A 4 -14.75 -15.75 -25.81
CA ARG A 4 -13.51 -16.56 -25.63
C ARG A 4 -13.04 -16.48 -24.17
N VAL A 5 -13.63 -17.29 -23.29
CA VAL A 5 -13.04 -17.60 -21.97
C VAL A 5 -12.11 -18.79 -22.18
N ALA A 6 -10.82 -18.52 -22.29
CA ALA A 6 -9.79 -19.54 -22.42
C ALA A 6 -9.53 -20.18 -21.05
N ALA A 7 -10.11 -21.35 -20.82
CA ALA A 7 -9.77 -22.21 -19.69
C ALA A 7 -8.39 -22.85 -19.95
N VAL A 8 -7.35 -22.31 -19.30
CA VAL A 8 -6.02 -22.92 -19.30
C VAL A 8 -6.03 -24.13 -18.36
N LYS A 9 -5.89 -25.32 -18.94
CA LYS A 9 -5.84 -26.61 -18.24
C LYS A 9 -4.59 -26.73 -17.38
N ALA A 10 -4.78 -27.26 -16.17
CA ALA A 10 -3.71 -27.62 -15.25
C ALA A 10 -2.80 -28.75 -15.81
N PRO A 11 -1.48 -28.72 -15.57
CA PRO A 11 -0.57 -29.74 -16.04
C PRO A 11 -0.83 -31.06 -15.31
N ARG A 12 -1.28 -32.07 -16.06
CA ARG A 12 -1.38 -33.45 -15.56
C ARG A 12 0.03 -34.01 -15.36
N THR A 13 0.35 -34.21 -14.10
CA THR A 13 1.47 -35.02 -13.63
C THR A 13 1.29 -36.45 -14.14
N HIS A 14 2.23 -36.95 -14.95
CA HIS A 14 2.64 -38.35 -15.05
C HIS A 14 3.57 -38.52 -16.27
N HIS A 15 4.88 -38.45 -16.07
CA HIS A 15 5.80 -39.22 -16.91
C HIS A 15 7.06 -39.55 -16.10
N ARG A 16 6.96 -40.63 -15.32
CA ARG A 16 8.11 -41.39 -14.85
C ARG A 16 8.66 -42.17 -16.06
N ARG A 17 9.83 -41.82 -16.57
CA ARG A 17 10.69 -42.82 -17.22
C ARG A 17 12.14 -42.37 -17.16
N ARG A 18 12.91 -43.07 -16.32
CA ARG A 18 14.37 -43.09 -16.35
C ARG A 18 14.79 -43.43 -17.78
N VAL A 19 15.56 -42.55 -18.41
CA VAL A 19 16.48 -42.94 -19.47
C VAL A 19 17.82 -42.35 -19.11
N THR A 20 18.58 -43.16 -18.39
CA THR A 20 20.03 -43.12 -18.35
C THR A 20 20.53 -43.33 -19.77
N GLY A 21 21.20 -42.34 -20.35
CA GLY A 21 21.67 -42.39 -21.73
C GLY A 21 22.84 -41.44 -21.96
N SER A 22 24.02 -41.92 -21.60
CA SER A 22 25.35 -41.64 -22.16
C SER A 22 25.72 -40.20 -22.59
N SER A 23 26.69 -39.67 -21.85
CA SER A 23 27.70 -38.71 -22.28
C SER A 23 28.23 -39.00 -23.69
N GLY A 24 28.22 -38.00 -24.58
CA GLY A 24 28.61 -38.23 -25.96
C GLY A 24 28.83 -36.97 -26.80
N ARG A 25 29.88 -36.22 -26.45
CA ARG A 25 30.91 -35.74 -27.41
C ARG A 25 30.56 -34.59 -28.40
N ARG A 26 31.42 -33.56 -28.30
CA ARG A 26 31.87 -32.56 -29.30
C ARG A 26 30.94 -31.35 -29.52
N ARG A 27 31.35 -30.16 -29.06
CA ARG A 27 32.26 -29.19 -29.72
C ARG A 27 31.59 -28.55 -30.93
N GLU A 28 30.98 -27.40 -30.69
CA GLU A 28 30.74 -26.25 -31.59
C GLU A 28 29.69 -25.41 -30.84
N GLY A 29 29.70 -24.10 -30.79
CA GLY A 29 30.56 -23.04 -31.28
C GLY A 29 30.02 -21.77 -30.62
N ARG A 30 30.89 -20.79 -30.45
CA ARG A 30 30.63 -19.44 -29.94
C ARG A 30 29.24 -18.87 -30.31
N GLU A 31 28.44 -18.52 -29.31
CA GLU A 31 27.70 -17.26 -29.29
C GLU A 31 27.80 -16.68 -27.87
N SER A 32 28.40 -15.50 -27.79
CA SER A 32 28.68 -14.79 -26.55
C SER A 32 27.36 -14.31 -25.95
N GLU A 33 26.80 -15.07 -25.02
CA GLU A 33 25.67 -14.60 -24.22
C GLU A 33 26.08 -13.33 -23.48
N PRO A 34 25.31 -12.22 -23.56
CA PRO A 34 25.70 -10.95 -22.94
C PRO A 34 25.97 -11.17 -21.47
N GLN A 35 27.16 -10.75 -21.03
CA GLN A 35 27.63 -10.87 -19.66
C GLN A 35 26.56 -10.32 -18.72
N ARG A 36 25.84 -11.23 -18.04
CA ARG A 36 24.87 -10.83 -17.02
C ARG A 36 25.61 -9.93 -16.05
N PRO A 37 25.16 -8.68 -15.83
CA PRO A 37 25.83 -7.78 -14.91
C PRO A 37 25.86 -8.49 -13.56
N ASN A 38 27.06 -8.90 -13.17
CA ASN A 38 27.29 -9.60 -11.93
C ASN A 38 27.16 -8.56 -10.84
N MET A 39 25.91 -8.29 -10.45
CA MET A 39 25.61 -7.44 -9.32
C MET A 39 26.23 -8.15 -8.12
N SER A 40 27.38 -7.64 -7.69
CA SER A 40 28.10 -8.19 -6.56
C SER A 40 27.13 -8.29 -5.39
N ARG A 41 27.19 -9.39 -4.64
CA ARG A 41 26.29 -9.63 -3.50
C ARG A 41 26.19 -8.40 -2.60
N ARG A 42 27.27 -7.60 -2.50
CA ARG A 42 27.35 -6.33 -1.78
C ARG A 42 26.34 -5.29 -2.25
N VAL A 43 26.17 -5.07 -3.56
CA VAL A 43 25.20 -4.09 -4.09
C VAL A 43 23.78 -4.51 -3.75
N PHE A 44 23.48 -5.81 -3.82
CA PHE A 44 22.19 -6.34 -3.42
C PHE A 44 21.94 -6.16 -1.91
N THR A 45 22.92 -6.48 -1.05
CA THR A 45 22.78 -6.25 0.40
C THR A 45 22.61 -4.78 0.72
N PHE A 46 23.34 -3.90 0.04
CA PHE A 46 23.23 -2.45 0.21
C PHE A 46 21.85 -1.93 -0.22
N ALA A 47 21.31 -2.42 -1.33
CA ALA A 47 19.98 -2.03 -1.82
C ALA A 47 18.88 -2.51 -0.86
N VAL A 48 18.95 -3.75 -0.38
CA VAL A 48 17.99 -4.30 0.60
C VAL A 48 18.10 -3.55 1.93
N LEU A 49 19.31 -3.26 2.40
CA LEU A 49 19.53 -2.49 3.63
C LEU A 49 19.02 -1.06 3.49
N HIS A 50 19.26 -0.39 2.36
CA HIS A 50 18.74 0.96 2.10
C HIS A 50 17.20 0.96 2.08
N LEU A 51 16.58 -0.01 1.41
CA LEU A 51 15.13 -0.14 1.41
C LEU A 51 14.60 -0.35 2.84
N PHE A 52 15.27 -1.17 3.64
CA PHE A 52 14.90 -1.42 5.04
C PHE A 52 15.07 -0.16 5.92
N VAL A 53 16.16 0.59 5.76
CA VAL A 53 16.38 1.84 6.50
C VAL A 53 15.33 2.88 6.12
N VAL A 54 15.01 3.03 4.83
CA VAL A 54 13.94 3.92 4.37
C VAL A 54 12.60 3.49 4.95
N LEU A 55 12.29 2.19 4.95
CA LEU A 55 11.06 1.67 5.55
C LEU A 55 11.00 1.96 7.06
N VAL A 56 12.08 1.71 7.81
CA VAL A 56 12.13 1.98 9.25
C VAL A 56 12.02 3.48 9.55
N MET A 57 12.60 4.35 8.73
CA MET A 57 12.49 5.80 8.88
C MET A 57 11.10 6.32 8.50
N CYS A 58 10.51 5.80 7.42
CA CYS A 58 9.14 6.14 7.02
C CYS A 58 8.09 5.63 8.01
N CYS A 59 8.39 4.56 8.76
CA CYS A 59 7.48 3.98 9.74
C CYS A 59 7.77 4.35 11.21
N ARG A 60 8.81 5.16 11.51
CA ARG A 60 9.09 5.64 12.89
C ARG A 60 8.69 7.09 13.15
N GLY A 61 7.93 7.71 12.25
CA GLY A 61 7.31 9.02 12.51
C GLY A 61 5.99 8.86 13.27
N ALA A 62 5.87 9.56 14.39
CA ALA A 62 4.69 9.71 15.26
C ALA A 62 4.46 8.63 16.35
N ALA A 63 5.51 8.31 17.12
CA ALA A 63 5.29 7.93 18.51
C ALA A 63 5.05 9.21 19.34
N SER A 64 3.83 9.32 19.86
CA SER A 64 3.30 10.50 20.57
C SER A 64 3.90 10.70 21.96
N SER A 65 4.11 11.99 22.27
CA SER A 65 3.94 12.68 23.56
C SER A 65 4.57 12.10 24.83
N GLU A 66 5.63 12.75 25.31
CA GLU A 66 5.80 13.03 26.73
C GLU A 66 6.08 14.53 26.96
N MET A 67 5.17 15.13 27.72
CA MET A 67 5.14 16.40 28.44
C MET A 67 6.40 17.28 28.46
N GLY A 68 6.26 18.55 28.03
CA GLY A 68 7.28 19.58 28.24
C GLY A 68 6.97 20.90 27.53
N THR A 69 6.21 21.75 28.22
CA THR A 69 5.92 23.15 27.89
C THR A 69 7.15 23.97 27.50
N ALA A 70 7.14 24.58 26.31
CA ALA A 70 7.49 26.00 26.05
C ALA A 70 7.62 26.26 24.54
N VAL A 71 7.06 27.39 24.14
CA VAL A 71 7.01 27.98 22.79
C VAL A 71 8.40 28.09 22.15
N VAL A 72 8.61 27.43 21.01
CA VAL A 72 9.52 27.89 19.94
C VAL A 72 8.93 27.45 18.59
N GLU A 73 8.72 28.42 17.70
CA GLU A 73 8.24 28.29 16.32
C GLU A 73 9.05 27.29 15.47
N PRO A 74 8.42 26.70 14.44
CA PRO A 74 8.99 25.60 13.67
C PRO A 74 10.08 26.13 12.72
N THR A 75 11.33 25.91 13.12
CA THR A 75 12.48 26.16 12.25
C THR A 75 12.79 24.91 11.44
N SER A 76 12.89 25.12 10.12
CA SER A 76 13.43 24.22 9.09
C SER A 76 12.41 23.35 8.33
N PRO A 77 11.89 23.84 7.19
CA PRO A 77 11.18 23.01 6.23
C PRO A 77 12.17 22.05 5.55
N MET A 78 11.77 20.79 5.50
CA MET A 78 12.45 19.70 4.80
C MET A 78 12.92 20.12 3.38
N PRO A 79 14.16 19.84 2.98
CA PRO A 79 14.68 20.22 1.68
C PRO A 79 13.96 19.45 0.59
N SER A 80 13.36 20.20 -0.35
CA SER A 80 12.79 19.67 -1.59
C SER A 80 13.80 18.75 -2.26
N SER A 81 13.42 17.49 -2.46
CA SER A 81 14.22 16.53 -3.22
C SER A 81 14.40 17.07 -4.64
N LYS A 82 15.59 17.63 -4.91
CA LYS A 82 16.06 17.92 -6.26
C LYS A 82 15.95 16.63 -7.08
N ILE A 83 14.94 16.56 -7.93
CA ILE A 83 14.92 15.61 -9.03
C ILE A 83 16.02 16.06 -9.98
N LEU A 84 17.20 15.46 -9.83
CA LEU A 84 18.33 15.63 -10.73
C LEU A 84 18.02 14.87 -12.02
N ILE A 85 17.36 15.53 -12.97
CA ILE A 85 17.40 15.07 -14.36
C ILE A 85 18.70 15.64 -14.93
N ASP A 86 19.67 14.75 -15.09
CA ASP A 86 20.92 15.01 -15.80
C ASP A 86 20.61 15.53 -17.22
N GLY A 87 20.97 16.78 -17.50
CA GLY A 87 20.74 17.41 -18.79
C GLY A 87 20.65 18.93 -18.67
N GLY A 88 21.80 19.60 -18.78
CA GLY A 88 22.00 21.02 -18.53
C GLY A 88 20.89 21.95 -19.02
N GLY A 89 20.33 22.69 -18.07
CA GLY A 89 19.38 23.78 -18.30
C GLY A 89 19.03 24.40 -16.95
N SER A 90 19.78 25.42 -16.54
CA SER A 90 19.52 26.18 -15.33
C SER A 90 18.25 27.02 -15.52
N VAL A 91 17.08 26.40 -15.39
CA VAL A 91 15.81 27.10 -15.29
C VAL A 91 15.69 27.57 -13.85
N SER A 92 16.13 28.80 -13.61
CA SER A 92 15.86 29.55 -12.38
C SER A 92 14.39 29.98 -12.38
N GLU A 93 13.47 29.03 -12.23
CA GLU A 93 12.05 29.33 -12.05
C GLU A 93 11.74 29.38 -10.56
N LYS A 94 11.10 30.49 -10.18
CA LYS A 94 10.53 30.72 -8.85
C LYS A 94 9.49 29.63 -8.59
N GLU A 95 9.90 28.53 -7.97
CA GLU A 95 9.01 27.44 -7.56
C GLU A 95 7.93 28.01 -6.64
N GLN A 96 6.71 28.20 -7.16
CA GLN A 96 5.56 28.46 -6.30
C GLN A 96 5.41 27.25 -5.37
N PRO A 97 5.22 27.46 -4.05
CA PRO A 97 5.09 26.36 -3.11
C PRO A 97 3.91 25.49 -3.54
N LEU A 98 4.18 24.23 -3.88
CA LEU A 98 3.15 23.26 -4.21
C LEU A 98 2.21 23.14 -3.00
N GLN A 99 0.96 23.55 -3.17
CA GLN A 99 -0.06 23.36 -2.15
C GLN A 99 -0.35 21.86 -2.01
N ARG A 100 -0.34 21.37 -0.77
CA ARG A 100 -0.61 19.97 -0.43
C ARG A 100 -1.74 19.91 0.59
N VAL A 101 -2.46 18.79 0.57
CA VAL A 101 -3.47 18.46 1.57
C VAL A 101 -3.33 16.99 1.92
N ASP A 102 -3.47 16.68 3.20
CA ASP A 102 -3.38 15.31 3.71
C ASP A 102 -4.79 14.70 3.75
N LEU A 103 -5.03 13.72 2.89
CA LEU A 103 -6.34 13.06 2.79
C LEU A 103 -6.61 12.10 3.96
N PHE A 104 -5.54 11.53 4.51
CA PHE A 104 -5.59 10.56 5.60
C PHE A 104 -4.58 10.98 6.67
N VAL A 105 -5.08 11.36 7.84
CA VAL A 105 -4.28 11.82 8.97
C VAL A 105 -4.46 10.83 10.13
N PRO A 106 -3.37 10.16 10.57
CA PRO A 106 -3.37 9.31 11.75
C PRO A 106 -4.03 9.98 12.96
N ASN A 107 -4.80 9.23 13.74
CA ASN A 107 -5.46 9.68 14.97
C ASN A 107 -6.45 10.85 14.80
N GLN A 108 -6.75 11.25 13.56
CA GLN A 108 -7.62 12.39 13.28
C GLN A 108 -8.70 12.03 12.25
N THR A 109 -8.35 11.38 11.14
CA THR A 109 -9.35 11.00 10.12
C THR A 109 -10.30 9.93 10.68
N LEU A 110 -11.59 10.28 10.75
CA LEU A 110 -12.64 9.37 11.15
C LEU A 110 -12.92 8.36 10.05
N VAL A 111 -12.98 7.09 10.42
CA VAL A 111 -13.25 5.98 9.50
C VAL A 111 -14.63 5.42 9.78
N LEU A 112 -15.49 5.51 8.77
CA LEU A 112 -16.81 4.91 8.76
C LEU A 112 -16.71 3.40 8.50
N PRO A 113 -17.26 2.55 9.38
CA PRO A 113 -17.30 1.11 9.19
C PRO A 113 -18.31 0.72 8.11
N LYS A 114 -18.08 -0.43 7.49
CA LYS A 114 -18.97 -0.97 6.47
C LYS A 114 -20.29 -1.41 7.12
N GLY A 115 -21.42 -0.86 6.67
CA GLY A 115 -22.76 -1.18 7.19
C GLY A 115 -23.29 -0.21 8.26
N GLY A 116 -22.51 0.79 8.68
CA GLY A 116 -22.97 1.93 9.50
C GLY A 116 -23.41 1.62 10.93
N THR A 117 -23.39 0.35 11.36
CA THR A 117 -23.86 -0.06 12.70
C THR A 117 -22.83 0.20 13.80
N SER A 118 -21.54 0.11 13.46
CA SER A 118 -20.45 0.36 14.41
C SER A 118 -20.13 1.86 14.48
N PRO A 119 -19.66 2.36 15.63
CA PRO A 119 -19.24 3.75 15.75
C PRO A 119 -18.08 4.09 14.81
N GLU A 120 -17.99 5.37 14.44
CA GLU A 120 -16.82 5.92 13.74
C GLU A 120 -15.60 5.84 14.65
N THR A 121 -14.48 5.38 14.11
CA THR A 121 -13.21 5.29 14.85
C THR A 121 -12.10 5.94 14.07
N THR A 122 -11.11 6.50 14.78
CA THR A 122 -9.83 6.89 14.17
C THR A 122 -8.97 5.66 13.92
N ARG A 123 -7.84 5.85 13.21
CA ARG A 123 -6.84 4.82 12.95
C ARG A 123 -5.46 5.36 13.29
N ASP A 124 -4.60 4.50 13.81
CA ASP A 124 -3.25 4.89 14.21
C ASP A 124 -2.34 5.14 13.02
N SER A 125 -2.65 4.56 11.86
CA SER A 125 -1.97 4.95 10.64
C SER A 125 -2.70 4.60 9.34
N PHE A 126 -2.19 5.19 8.26
CA PHE A 126 -2.57 4.93 6.88
C PHE A 126 -1.31 4.73 6.04
N VAL A 127 -1.24 3.61 5.34
CA VAL A 127 -0.06 3.18 4.57
C VAL A 127 -0.45 2.66 3.19
N SER A 128 0.54 2.54 2.31
CA SER A 128 0.39 2.02 0.95
C SER A 128 -0.75 2.70 0.18
N PRO A 129 -0.68 4.02 -0.04
CA PRO A 129 -1.74 4.75 -0.70
C PRO A 129 -1.88 4.35 -2.17
N SER A 130 -3.10 4.47 -2.71
CA SER A 130 -3.41 4.25 -4.12
C SER A 130 -4.46 5.25 -4.58
N LEU A 131 -4.34 5.76 -5.80
CA LEU A 131 -5.24 6.78 -6.34
C LEU A 131 -5.81 6.32 -7.67
N VAL A 132 -7.10 6.61 -7.88
CA VAL A 132 -7.81 6.18 -9.08
C VAL A 132 -8.89 7.17 -9.48
N SER A 133 -9.17 7.29 -10.78
CA SER A 133 -10.21 8.16 -11.30
C SER A 133 -11.12 7.39 -12.28
N ALA A 134 -12.43 7.38 -12.00
CA ALA A 134 -13.47 6.74 -12.82
C ALA A 134 -14.78 7.49 -12.69
N GLY A 135 -15.55 7.60 -13.79
CA GLY A 135 -16.91 8.15 -13.76
C GLY A 135 -17.04 9.57 -13.19
N GLY A 136 -15.99 10.39 -13.31
CA GLY A 136 -15.97 11.74 -12.72
C GLY A 136 -15.67 11.79 -11.22
N VAL A 137 -15.30 10.66 -10.60
CA VAL A 137 -14.89 10.57 -9.20
C VAL A 137 -13.43 10.15 -9.10
N ILE A 138 -12.67 10.90 -8.31
CA ILE A 138 -11.33 10.51 -7.87
C ILE A 138 -11.50 9.80 -6.52
N ALA A 139 -10.99 8.58 -6.41
CA ALA A 139 -10.97 7.84 -5.16
C ALA A 139 -9.52 7.63 -4.73
N ALA A 140 -9.21 7.97 -3.48
CA ALA A 140 -7.93 7.65 -2.86
C ALA A 140 -8.15 6.54 -1.83
N PHE A 141 -7.29 5.52 -1.87
CA PHE A 141 -7.32 4.35 -1.01
C PHE A 141 -6.07 4.30 -0.15
N ALA A 142 -6.18 3.76 1.06
CA ALA A 142 -5.05 3.44 1.90
C ALA A 142 -5.34 2.20 2.74
N ALA A 143 -4.31 1.42 3.05
CA ALA A 143 -4.40 0.42 4.09
C ALA A 143 -4.37 1.14 5.45
N CYS A 144 -5.30 0.82 6.34
CA CYS A 144 -5.32 1.36 7.69
C CYS A 144 -5.08 0.25 8.72
N HIS A 145 -4.42 0.61 9.82
CA HIS A 145 -4.31 -0.27 10.98
C HIS A 145 -4.64 0.46 12.28
N MET A 146 -5.13 -0.32 13.24
CA MET A 146 -5.10 0.04 14.65
C MET A 146 -4.05 -0.82 15.34
N ASP A 147 -3.13 -0.16 16.02
CA ASP A 147 -2.07 -0.74 16.83
C ASP A 147 -2.61 -1.26 18.16
N PHE A 148 -1.77 -2.00 18.89
CA PHE A 148 -2.08 -2.40 20.25
C PHE A 148 -2.04 -1.17 21.15
N GLU A 149 -3.16 -0.82 21.77
CA GLU A 149 -3.06 -0.15 23.05
C GLU A 149 -2.52 -1.19 24.06
N LYS A 150 -1.55 -0.78 24.88
CA LYS A 150 -0.82 -1.66 25.80
C LYS A 150 -1.81 -2.57 26.55
N PRO A 151 -1.53 -3.87 26.67
CA PRO A 151 -2.53 -4.83 27.13
C PRO A 151 -2.74 -4.68 28.63
N THR A 152 -3.66 -3.81 29.04
CA THR A 152 -4.37 -4.02 30.30
C THR A 152 -5.44 -5.09 30.09
N ASP A 153 -6.05 -5.12 28.92
CA ASP A 153 -7.02 -6.14 28.53
C ASP A 153 -6.49 -6.99 27.38
N ALA A 154 -6.27 -8.29 27.65
CA ALA A 154 -5.81 -9.29 26.69
C ALA A 154 -6.77 -9.51 25.47
N SER A 155 -7.80 -8.70 25.32
CA SER A 155 -8.91 -8.87 24.38
C SER A 155 -8.81 -7.99 23.12
N LEU A 156 -8.06 -6.88 23.14
CA LEU A 156 -7.99 -5.98 21.99
C LEU A 156 -7.12 -6.58 20.87
N LYS A 157 -7.80 -7.14 19.87
CA LYS A 157 -7.18 -7.61 18.62
C LYS A 157 -6.87 -6.40 17.73
N PRO A 158 -5.69 -6.33 17.11
CA PRO A 158 -5.42 -5.27 16.13
C PRO A 158 -6.43 -5.39 14.99
N SER A 159 -6.65 -4.31 14.26
CA SER A 159 -7.59 -4.35 13.13
C SER A 159 -6.95 -3.77 11.89
N PHE A 160 -7.17 -4.46 10.77
CA PHE A 160 -6.68 -4.05 9.47
C PHE A 160 -7.86 -3.78 8.55
N GLY A 161 -7.68 -2.79 7.70
CA GLY A 161 -8.70 -2.40 6.73
C GLY A 161 -8.08 -1.75 5.51
N VAL A 162 -8.88 -1.64 4.46
CA VAL A 162 -8.64 -0.73 3.36
C VAL A 162 -9.74 0.30 3.40
N VAL A 163 -9.34 1.57 3.49
CA VAL A 163 -10.24 2.72 3.47
C VAL A 163 -10.17 3.44 2.14
N ALA A 164 -11.19 4.22 1.83
CA ALA A 164 -11.20 5.15 0.71
C ALA A 164 -11.86 6.48 1.05
N VAL A 165 -11.40 7.53 0.41
CA VAL A 165 -12.07 8.82 0.30
C VAL A 165 -12.45 9.06 -1.15
N TYR A 166 -13.55 9.76 -1.38
CA TYR A 166 -14.10 10.01 -2.71
C TYR A 166 -14.23 11.50 -2.93
N VAL A 167 -13.72 11.98 -4.05
CA VAL A 167 -13.67 13.38 -4.41
C VAL A 167 -14.28 13.54 -5.80
N ASN A 168 -15.18 14.50 -5.94
CA ASN A 168 -15.70 14.86 -7.26
C ASN A 168 -14.57 15.51 -8.09
N SER A 169 -14.29 14.96 -9.28
CA SER A 169 -13.24 15.46 -10.17
C SER A 169 -13.48 16.87 -10.71
N ALA A 170 -14.73 17.33 -10.75
CA ALA A 170 -15.07 18.68 -11.19
C ALA A 170 -14.86 19.75 -10.09
N ARG A 171 -14.55 19.32 -8.86
CA ARG A 171 -14.37 20.23 -7.72
C ARG A 171 -13.08 21.03 -7.87
N SER A 172 -13.13 22.32 -7.57
CA SER A 172 -11.94 23.18 -7.55
C SER A 172 -11.02 22.83 -6.39
N TRP A 173 -9.71 23.07 -6.56
CA TRP A 173 -8.72 22.80 -5.52
C TRP A 173 -9.03 23.50 -4.18
N PRO A 174 -9.40 24.80 -4.12
CA PRO A 174 -9.74 25.45 -2.85
C PRO A 174 -10.94 24.80 -2.15
N ALA A 175 -11.94 24.37 -2.92
CA ALA A 175 -13.11 23.69 -2.35
C ALA A 175 -12.74 22.31 -1.79
N LEU A 176 -11.84 21.58 -2.45
CA LEU A 176 -11.30 20.32 -1.93
C LEU A 176 -10.53 20.54 -0.63
N VAL A 177 -9.64 21.52 -0.58
CA VAL A 177 -8.86 21.84 0.63
C VAL A 177 -9.78 22.21 1.80
N ALA A 178 -10.82 23.02 1.55
CA ALA A 178 -11.79 23.40 2.56
C ALA A 178 -12.59 22.18 3.10
N GLU A 179 -12.93 21.24 2.24
CA GLU A 179 -13.65 20.02 2.62
C GLU A 179 -12.79 19.06 3.44
N VAL A 180 -11.53 18.85 3.03
CA VAL A 180 -10.61 17.97 3.78
C VAL A 180 -10.31 18.53 5.18
N ASN A 181 -10.27 19.86 5.31
CA ASN A 181 -10.09 20.54 6.60
C ASN A 181 -11.38 20.62 7.43
N ASN A 182 -12.52 20.17 6.90
CA ASN A 182 -13.78 20.15 7.63
C ASN A 182 -13.79 18.98 8.63
N SER A 183 -14.37 19.19 9.82
CA SER A 183 -14.58 18.13 10.80
C SER A 183 -15.51 17.01 10.31
N THR A 184 -16.26 17.25 9.22
CA THR A 184 -17.08 16.25 8.54
C THR A 184 -16.30 15.37 7.57
N TRP A 185 -15.00 15.61 7.36
CA TRP A 185 -14.15 14.78 6.49
C TRP A 185 -14.00 13.38 7.08
N LYS A 186 -14.39 12.37 6.29
CA LYS A 186 -14.44 10.98 6.71
C LYS A 186 -13.92 10.07 5.60
N ALA A 187 -13.23 9.02 6.01
CA ALA A 187 -12.87 7.92 5.15
C ALA A 187 -13.86 6.76 5.33
N HIS A 188 -14.06 5.97 4.29
CA HIS A 188 -14.98 4.83 4.30
C HIS A 188 -14.22 3.52 4.25
N THR A 189 -14.57 2.58 5.13
CA THR A 189 -14.03 1.22 5.05
C THR A 189 -14.58 0.50 3.82
N VAL A 190 -13.70 0.19 2.87
CA VAL A 190 -14.03 -0.57 1.66
C VAL A 190 -13.96 -2.07 1.96
N LEU A 191 -12.89 -2.47 2.65
CA LEU A 191 -12.65 -3.83 3.11
C LEU A 191 -12.22 -3.78 4.57
N GLY A 192 -12.94 -4.49 5.42
CA GLY A 192 -12.59 -4.68 6.83
C GLY A 192 -12.17 -6.12 7.10
N THR A 193 -11.44 -6.31 8.19
CA THR A 193 -11.26 -7.64 8.77
C THR A 193 -12.63 -8.16 9.20
N ALA A 194 -12.99 -9.40 8.82
CA ALA A 194 -14.23 -10.01 9.30
C ALA A 194 -14.10 -10.31 10.80
N GLU A 195 -14.93 -9.65 11.59
CA GLU A 195 -15.02 -9.86 13.04
C GLU A 195 -15.49 -11.28 13.35
N GLY A 196 -14.89 -11.94 14.34
CA GLY A 196 -15.32 -13.26 14.82
C GLY A 196 -14.49 -14.47 14.36
N LYS A 197 -13.41 -14.30 13.59
CA LYS A 197 -12.41 -15.37 13.41
C LYS A 197 -11.29 -15.25 14.44
N GLU A 198 -10.80 -16.39 14.92
CA GLU A 198 -9.59 -16.43 15.76
C GLU A 198 -8.37 -15.86 15.02
N SER A 199 -8.38 -15.97 13.68
CA SER A 199 -7.37 -15.40 12.79
C SER A 199 -7.59 -13.92 12.53
N LEU A 200 -6.53 -13.14 12.68
CA LEU A 200 -6.46 -11.74 12.31
C LEU A 200 -6.24 -11.61 10.80
N GLY A 201 -7.18 -11.01 10.06
CA GLY A 201 -7.07 -10.85 8.61
C GLY A 201 -6.40 -9.53 8.20
N GLY A 202 -5.12 -9.58 7.86
CA GLY A 202 -4.36 -8.42 7.37
C GLY A 202 -4.70 -8.09 5.91
N LEU A 203 -4.77 -6.80 5.61
CA LEU A 203 -4.98 -6.27 4.26
C LEU A 203 -3.86 -5.29 3.94
N PHE A 204 -3.20 -5.48 2.80
CA PHE A 204 -1.96 -4.82 2.46
C PHE A 204 -1.96 -4.34 1.02
N ASN A 205 -1.25 -3.24 0.79
CA ASN A 205 -0.87 -2.76 -0.54
C ASN A 205 -2.07 -2.64 -1.51
N PRO A 206 -3.13 -1.89 -1.15
CA PRO A 206 -4.21 -1.64 -2.07
C PRO A 206 -3.63 -1.04 -3.35
N THR A 207 -3.96 -1.63 -4.49
CA THR A 207 -3.51 -1.21 -5.80
C THR A 207 -4.72 -1.08 -6.69
N THR A 208 -4.93 0.11 -7.24
CA THR A 208 -6.15 0.45 -7.97
C THR A 208 -5.92 0.67 -9.46
N THR A 209 -6.93 0.35 -10.27
CA THR A 209 -6.98 0.68 -11.69
C THR A 209 -8.44 0.79 -12.15
N THR A 210 -8.70 1.27 -13.36
CA THR A 210 -10.07 1.46 -13.88
C THR A 210 -10.26 0.89 -15.27
N LYS A 211 -11.53 0.62 -15.59
CA LYS A 211 -11.99 0.35 -16.94
C LYS A 211 -13.39 0.94 -17.12
N GLY A 212 -13.47 2.10 -17.78
CA GLY A 212 -14.71 2.88 -17.82
C GLY A 212 -15.07 3.37 -16.41
N ASN A 213 -16.32 3.14 -15.99
CA ASN A 213 -16.79 3.49 -14.64
C ASN A 213 -16.42 2.45 -13.57
N LYS A 214 -15.83 1.32 -13.97
CA LYS A 214 -15.43 0.28 -13.04
C LYS A 214 -14.08 0.58 -12.42
N VAL A 215 -14.02 0.45 -11.10
CA VAL A 215 -12.80 0.53 -10.30
C VAL A 215 -12.43 -0.87 -9.86
N PHE A 216 -11.17 -1.25 -10.11
CA PHE A 216 -10.59 -2.53 -9.71
C PHE A 216 -9.60 -2.25 -8.59
N LEU A 217 -9.79 -2.91 -7.46
CA LEU A 217 -8.94 -2.82 -6.29
C LEU A 217 -8.32 -4.19 -6.01
N LEU A 218 -7.01 -4.30 -6.18
CA LEU A 218 -6.22 -5.46 -5.85
C LEU A 218 -5.61 -5.27 -4.45
N VAL A 219 -5.80 -6.23 -3.55
CA VAL A 219 -5.34 -6.15 -2.16
C VAL A 219 -4.64 -7.45 -1.78
N GLY A 220 -3.46 -7.33 -1.17
CA GLY A 220 -2.80 -8.45 -0.50
C GLY A 220 -3.54 -8.78 0.78
N SER A 221 -3.84 -10.04 1.01
CA SER A 221 -4.50 -10.53 2.21
C SER A 221 -3.70 -11.64 2.84
N SER A 222 -3.59 -11.63 4.16
CA SER A 222 -2.99 -12.72 4.92
C SER A 222 -3.73 -12.91 6.21
N ASP A 223 -3.94 -14.15 6.59
CA ASP A 223 -4.37 -14.47 7.93
C ASP A 223 -3.13 -14.41 8.85
N ALA A 224 -3.33 -14.03 10.11
CA ALA A 224 -2.32 -14.02 11.14
C ALA A 224 -2.80 -14.83 12.34
N HIS A 225 -1.88 -15.61 12.90
CA HIS A 225 -2.08 -16.41 14.08
C HIS A 225 -1.03 -16.06 15.13
N LYS A 226 -1.42 -16.13 16.40
CA LYS A 226 -0.52 -15.88 17.52
C LYS A 226 0.38 -17.10 17.73
N LYS A 227 1.69 -16.87 17.81
CA LYS A 227 2.70 -17.88 18.17
C LYS A 227 3.55 -17.34 19.32
N GLY A 228 3.14 -17.66 20.55
CA GLY A 228 3.73 -17.08 21.76
C GLY A 228 3.28 -15.64 21.94
N LEU A 229 4.22 -14.69 22.04
CA LEU A 229 3.95 -13.25 22.08
C LEU A 229 3.93 -12.60 20.69
N ASP A 230 4.39 -13.32 19.67
CA ASP A 230 4.51 -12.79 18.31
C ASP A 230 3.32 -13.20 17.44
N TRP A 231 3.03 -12.37 16.44
CA TRP A 231 2.09 -12.69 15.37
C TRP A 231 2.83 -13.20 14.16
N LYS A 232 2.38 -14.34 13.63
CA LYS A 232 2.88 -14.88 12.36
C LYS A 232 1.83 -14.74 11.28
N TRP A 233 2.23 -14.14 10.18
CA TRP A 233 1.43 -14.02 8.98
C TRP A 233 1.60 -15.27 8.12
N ASP A 234 0.49 -15.77 7.59
CA ASP A 234 0.48 -16.83 6.59
C ASP A 234 0.98 -16.32 5.22
N SER A 235 0.88 -17.16 4.20
CA SER A 235 1.18 -16.77 2.83
C SER A 235 0.24 -15.67 2.35
N LEU A 236 0.80 -14.60 1.77
CA LEU A 236 0.02 -13.55 1.10
C LEU A 236 -0.80 -14.12 -0.08
N LYS A 237 -2.09 -13.81 -0.09
CA LYS A 237 -3.03 -14.11 -1.17
C LYS A 237 -3.56 -12.80 -1.76
N LEU A 238 -3.75 -12.74 -3.06
CA LEU A 238 -4.34 -11.57 -3.70
C LEU A 238 -5.88 -11.67 -3.75
N LYS A 239 -6.55 -10.58 -3.39
CA LYS A 239 -8.00 -10.40 -3.56
C LYS A 239 -8.25 -9.26 -4.53
N LEU A 240 -9.11 -9.51 -5.51
CA LEU A 240 -9.59 -8.49 -6.44
C LEU A 240 -11.03 -8.13 -6.08
N VAL A 241 -11.28 -6.84 -5.88
CA VAL A 241 -12.60 -6.28 -5.62
C VAL A 241 -12.93 -5.30 -6.73
N VAL A 242 -14.14 -5.37 -7.25
CA VAL A 242 -14.60 -4.50 -8.34
C VAL A 242 -15.78 -3.68 -7.86
N GLY A 243 -15.67 -2.37 -7.98
CA GLY A 243 -16.77 -1.41 -7.76
C GLY A 243 -17.18 -0.76 -9.08
N ASP A 244 -18.39 -0.21 -9.11
CA ASP A 244 -18.87 0.63 -10.21
C ASP A 244 -19.19 2.02 -9.67
N VAL A 245 -18.80 3.06 -10.40
CA VAL A 245 -19.18 4.44 -10.10
C VAL A 245 -20.54 4.68 -10.76
N THR A 246 -21.57 4.84 -9.93
CA THR A 246 -22.96 5.08 -10.34
C THR A 246 -23.30 6.56 -10.29
#